data_AF-A0A7T8JYD7-F1
#
_entry.id   AF-A0A7T8JYD7-F1
#
_cell.length_a   1.000
_cell.length_b   1.000
_cell.length_c   1.000
_cell.angle_alpha   90.00
_cell.angle_beta   90.00
_cell.angle_gamma   90.00
#
_symmetry.space_group_name_H-M   'P 1'
#
loop_
_entity.id
_entity.type
_entity.pdbx_description
1 polymer ?
#
loop_
_entity_poly.entity_id
_entity_poly.type
_entity_poly.pdbx_seq_one_letter_code
_entity_poly.pdbx_strand_id
1 'polypeptide(L)'
;MKPICYISHLVRLYLKGKSAADPASYRPVCILPALSKILETVVKTDFEIHLAKTEALPNTQFGFRRGRSTTTALATAHAKWLKAKQRGKVVGVLGFDLSAAFDTVDQLQLLPKLKKLGIEGMQLEWFKSYLSGGSQRVVWNGAESDFLNVKYGVRQGSILGPILYLVLVADVTSCVGIGDEENSSYADDFFLWAVGDSLEEVGLLLETKADAFSKYAGGNGLVLNAAKTQFMIGGKAKKKDTSAFTIRVGGVELHPSDEIEFLGVKFDSDFTTAPHNAYVVKAAKQRAALISRLAVHIPRGKYLRQLARGLMIGKLSYAAAVVTTPRFDKNKEPDAAHRAVQVAINDVARSIAGCRRRDHIRIEDLLSIAKIPSLNEITVMAVAVETWKCFHSNDGGCGARNPIGDLVFPTPKRPTRSTTSVACPLRGGTDTFASHAVSVWNNFESLRSARTLAAARDVARTIGRSTPI
;
A
#
# COMPACT_ATOMS: atom_id res chain seq x y z
N MET A 1 23.38 -1.91 -29.45
CA MET A 1 22.33 -2.95 -29.46
C MET A 1 21.25 -2.50 -30.45
N LYS A 2 20.71 -3.39 -31.31
CA LYS A 2 19.60 -3.04 -32.21
C LYS A 2 18.34 -2.70 -31.39
N PRO A 3 17.43 -1.83 -31.90
CA PRO A 3 16.17 -1.53 -31.21
C PRO A 3 15.36 -2.82 -31.04
N ILE A 4 15.00 -3.12 -29.80
CA ILE A 4 14.12 -4.24 -29.48
C ILE A 4 12.72 -3.85 -29.96
N CYS A 5 12.09 -4.71 -30.75
CA CYS A 5 10.72 -4.54 -31.20
C CYS A 5 9.77 -5.15 -30.16
N TYR A 6 8.75 -4.40 -29.75
CA TYR A 6 7.80 -4.84 -28.72
C TYR A 6 6.40 -4.92 -29.31
N ILE A 7 5.62 -5.91 -28.83
CA ILE A 7 4.22 -6.07 -29.21
C ILE A 7 3.37 -5.67 -28.00
N SER A 8 2.53 -4.65 -28.19
CA SER A 8 1.60 -4.16 -27.19
C SER A 8 0.24 -4.80 -27.45
N HIS A 9 -0.28 -5.49 -26.44
CA HIS A 9 -1.66 -5.97 -26.48
C HIS A 9 -2.52 -4.99 -25.69
N LEU A 10 -3.60 -4.50 -26.31
CA LEU A 10 -4.58 -3.73 -25.57
C LEU A 10 -5.39 -4.69 -24.71
N VAL A 11 -5.20 -4.59 -23.40
CA VAL A 11 -6.00 -5.33 -22.44
C VAL A 11 -7.10 -4.39 -21.95
N ARG A 12 -8.34 -4.83 -22.11
CA ARG A 12 -9.46 -4.18 -21.42
C ARG A 12 -9.34 -4.48 -19.94
N LEU A 13 -8.88 -3.52 -19.16
CA LEU A 13 -9.10 -3.54 -17.72
C LEU A 13 -10.52 -3.04 -17.49
N TYR A 14 -11.36 -3.82 -16.83
CA TYR A 14 -12.68 -3.35 -16.40
C TYR A 14 -12.50 -2.29 -15.29
N LEU A 15 -12.19 -1.06 -15.69
CA LEU A 15 -12.23 0.09 -14.80
C LEU A 15 -13.70 0.39 -14.52
N LYS A 16 -14.11 0.14 -13.27
CA LYS A 16 -15.51 0.21 -12.84
C LYS A 16 -16.11 1.58 -13.18
N GLY A 17 -17.20 1.59 -13.95
CA GLY A 17 -17.97 2.79 -14.27
C GLY A 17 -17.60 3.51 -15.56
N LYS A 18 -16.60 3.05 -16.32
CA LYS A 18 -16.29 3.63 -17.64
C LYS A 18 -16.89 2.81 -18.80
N SER A 19 -17.34 3.52 -19.83
CA SER A 19 -17.94 2.93 -21.04
C SER A 19 -16.92 2.09 -21.81
N ALA A 20 -17.36 1.02 -22.46
CA ALA A 20 -16.54 0.25 -23.40
C ALA A 20 -16.06 1.11 -24.60
N ALA A 21 -16.79 2.17 -24.93
CA ALA A 21 -16.45 3.07 -26.02
C ALA A 21 -15.39 4.12 -25.63
N ASP A 22 -15.11 4.30 -24.33
CA ASP A 22 -14.11 5.26 -23.87
C ASP A 22 -12.70 4.63 -23.96
N PRO A 23 -11.76 5.19 -24.76
CA PRO A 23 -10.38 4.72 -24.82
C PRO A 23 -9.69 4.72 -23.44
N ALA A 24 -10.08 5.61 -22.53
CA ALA A 24 -9.54 5.67 -21.17
C ALA A 24 -10.01 4.51 -20.26
N SER A 25 -10.83 3.59 -20.78
CA SER A 25 -11.15 2.29 -20.17
C SER A 25 -10.10 1.21 -20.45
N TYR A 26 -9.18 1.44 -21.39
CA TYR A 26 -8.18 0.46 -21.79
C TYR A 26 -6.82 0.80 -21.19
N ARG A 27 -6.04 -0.22 -20.86
CA ARG A 27 -4.62 -0.05 -20.52
C ARG A 27 -3.79 -0.90 -21.47
N PRO A 28 -2.85 -0.30 -22.22
CA PRO A 28 -1.93 -1.07 -23.03
C PRO A 28 -1.03 -1.92 -22.12
N VAL A 29 -0.83 -3.18 -22.45
CA VAL A 29 0.17 -4.03 -21.79
C VAL A 29 1.13 -4.55 -22.84
N CYS A 30 2.39 -4.18 -22.69
CA CYS A 30 3.48 -4.62 -23.54
C CYS A 30 3.93 -6.03 -23.12
N ILE A 31 3.84 -6.99 -24.03
CA ILE A 31 4.38 -8.31 -23.79
C ILE A 31 5.85 -8.30 -24.22
N LEU A 32 6.74 -8.28 -23.23
CA LEU A 32 8.17 -8.33 -23.48
C LEU A 32 8.59 -9.70 -24.08
N PRO A 33 9.51 -9.72 -25.06
CA PRO A 33 10.18 -10.94 -25.49
C PRO A 33 10.86 -11.64 -24.31
N ALA A 34 10.90 -12.98 -24.32
CA ALA A 34 11.47 -13.76 -23.22
C ALA A 34 12.93 -13.38 -22.90
N LEU A 35 13.75 -13.15 -23.94
CA LEU A 35 15.14 -12.71 -23.78
C LEU A 35 15.24 -11.31 -23.14
N SER A 36 14.34 -10.38 -23.49
CA SER A 36 14.27 -9.06 -22.85
C SER A 36 13.98 -9.20 -21.36
N LYS A 37 13.04 -10.08 -20.99
CA LYS A 37 12.70 -10.32 -19.57
C LYS A 37 13.90 -10.85 -18.78
N ILE A 38 14.67 -11.78 -19.36
CA ILE A 38 15.88 -12.31 -18.71
C ILE A 38 16.89 -11.19 -18.48
N LEU A 39 17.21 -10.42 -19.53
CA LEU A 39 18.17 -9.33 -19.45
C LEU A 39 17.74 -8.24 -18.46
N GLU A 40 16.48 -7.79 -18.53
CA GLU A 40 15.94 -6.79 -17.61
C GLU A 40 15.93 -7.28 -16.17
N THR A 41 15.73 -8.57 -15.93
CA THR A 41 15.77 -9.15 -14.57
C THR A 41 17.19 -9.12 -13.99
N VAL A 42 18.19 -9.45 -14.80
CA VAL A 42 19.61 -9.38 -14.39
C VAL A 42 19.98 -7.94 -14.06
N VAL A 43 19.73 -7.01 -14.99
CA VAL A 43 20.03 -5.59 -14.79
C VAL A 43 19.28 -5.02 -13.60
N LYS A 44 18.01 -5.38 -13.41
CA LYS A 44 17.21 -4.94 -12.25
C LYS A 44 17.85 -5.38 -10.93
N THR A 45 18.35 -6.61 -10.87
CA THR A 45 18.94 -7.15 -9.64
C THR A 45 20.19 -6.37 -9.24
N ASP A 46 21.10 -6.14 -10.20
CA ASP A 46 22.33 -5.37 -9.95
C ASP A 46 22.01 -3.90 -9.64
N PHE A 47 21.01 -3.34 -10.32
CA PHE A 47 20.58 -1.96 -10.09
C PHE A 47 19.92 -1.78 -8.72
N GLU A 48 19.10 -2.72 -8.25
CA GLU A 48 18.56 -2.71 -6.88
C GLU A 48 19.67 -2.70 -5.83
N ILE A 49 20.73 -3.49 -6.03
CA ILE A 49 21.90 -3.51 -5.14
C ILE A 49 22.63 -2.17 -5.14
N HIS A 50 22.82 -1.55 -6.31
CA HIS A 50 23.44 -0.24 -6.43
C HIS A 50 22.63 0.87 -5.73
N LEU A 51 21.31 0.90 -5.94
CA LEU A 51 20.42 1.88 -5.31
C LEU A 51 20.36 1.72 -3.79
N ALA A 52 20.45 0.48 -3.29
CA ALA A 52 20.52 0.24 -1.84
C ALA A 52 21.85 0.73 -1.25
N LYS A 53 22.98 0.47 -1.92
CA LYS A 53 24.31 0.93 -1.47
C LYS A 53 24.46 2.45 -1.46
N THR A 54 23.81 3.13 -2.40
CA THR A 54 23.87 4.59 -2.54
C THR A 54 22.74 5.31 -1.80
N GLU A 55 21.86 4.57 -1.11
CA GLU A 55 20.66 5.11 -0.44
C GLU A 55 19.83 6.03 -1.35
N ALA A 56 19.79 5.70 -2.63
CA ALA A 56 19.29 6.58 -3.69
C ALA A 56 17.77 6.84 -3.60
N LEU A 57 17.02 5.94 -2.97
CA LEU A 57 15.55 5.99 -2.94
C LEU A 57 15.05 6.46 -1.57
N PRO A 58 14.16 7.47 -1.51
CA PRO A 58 13.71 8.07 -0.26
C PRO A 58 13.00 7.06 0.63
N ASN A 59 13.14 7.22 1.95
CA ASN A 59 12.53 6.33 2.93
C ASN A 59 11.00 6.37 2.94
N THR A 60 10.41 7.40 2.34
CA THR A 60 8.96 7.53 2.22
C THR A 60 8.36 6.88 0.97
N GLN A 61 9.19 6.36 0.04
CA GLN A 61 8.71 5.60 -1.11
C GLN A 61 8.61 4.11 -0.77
N PHE A 62 7.40 3.56 -0.85
CA PHE A 62 7.10 2.17 -0.49
C PHE A 62 6.78 1.29 -1.71
N GLY A 63 6.43 1.88 -2.85
CA GLY A 63 6.08 1.16 -4.07
C GLY A 63 7.30 0.47 -4.68
N PHE A 64 7.10 -0.73 -5.22
CA PHE A 64 8.11 -1.54 -5.93
C PHE A 64 9.43 -1.79 -5.19
N ARG A 65 9.48 -1.59 -3.87
CA ARG A 65 10.67 -1.82 -3.05
C ARG A 65 10.55 -3.12 -2.25
N ARG A 66 11.66 -3.84 -2.15
CA ARG A 66 11.75 -5.03 -1.28
C ARG A 66 11.56 -4.61 0.19
N GLY A 67 10.91 -5.45 0.98
CA GLY A 67 10.66 -5.18 2.40
C GLY A 67 9.64 -4.07 2.70
N ARG A 68 9.02 -3.47 1.66
CA ARG A 68 8.00 -2.43 1.78
C ARG A 68 6.69 -2.90 1.13
N SER A 69 5.57 -2.45 1.68
CA SER A 69 4.23 -2.83 1.26
C SER A 69 3.25 -1.67 1.44
N THR A 70 2.04 -1.81 0.89
CA THR A 70 0.95 -0.87 1.16
C THR A 70 0.66 -0.80 2.66
N THR A 71 0.70 -1.94 3.36
CA THR A 71 0.52 -2.02 4.81
C THR A 71 1.55 -1.18 5.57
N THR A 72 2.84 -1.25 5.19
CA THR A 72 3.89 -0.46 5.86
C THR A 72 3.75 1.04 5.59
N ALA A 73 3.33 1.44 4.38
CA ALA A 73 3.07 2.83 4.04
C ALA A 73 1.92 3.39 4.89
N LEU A 74 0.79 2.67 4.91
CA LEU A 74 -0.40 2.99 5.68
C LEU A 74 -0.10 3.07 7.18
N ALA A 75 0.60 2.07 7.73
CA ALA A 75 0.96 2.04 9.14
C ALA A 75 1.86 3.23 9.53
N THR A 76 2.82 3.58 8.67
CA THR A 76 3.73 4.71 8.90
C THR A 76 2.98 6.03 8.93
N ALA A 77 2.18 6.32 7.88
CA ALA A 77 1.43 7.56 7.80
C ALA A 77 0.41 7.69 8.93
N HIS A 78 -0.36 6.62 9.18
CA HIS A 78 -1.36 6.59 10.25
C HIS A 78 -0.73 6.86 11.63
N ALA A 79 0.43 6.26 11.91
CA ALA A 79 1.14 6.52 13.16
C ALA A 79 1.63 7.97 13.28
N LYS A 80 2.07 8.59 12.17
CA LYS A 80 2.50 9.99 12.13
C LYS A 80 1.33 10.95 12.35
N TRP A 81 0.21 10.74 11.66
CA TRP A 81 -1.01 11.53 11.81
C TRP A 81 -1.55 11.47 13.24
N LEU A 82 -1.63 10.27 13.83
CA LEU A 82 -2.09 10.12 15.21
C LEU A 82 -1.13 10.72 16.22
N LYS A 83 0.19 10.60 16.02
CA LYS A 83 1.19 11.22 16.90
C LYS A 83 1.05 12.75 16.90
N ALA A 84 0.78 13.35 15.75
CA ALA A 84 0.49 14.79 15.65
C ALA A 84 -0.84 15.16 16.33
N LYS A 85 -1.91 14.39 16.11
CA LYS A 85 -3.20 14.55 16.80
C LYS A 85 -3.05 14.48 18.33
N GLN A 86 -2.30 13.51 18.86
CA GLN A 86 -2.03 13.36 20.30
C GLN A 86 -1.27 14.55 20.89
N ARG A 87 -0.51 15.28 20.07
CA ARG A 87 0.17 16.52 20.48
C ARG A 87 -0.74 17.75 20.40
N GLY A 88 -2.03 17.56 20.11
CA GLY A 88 -2.98 18.65 19.96
C GLY A 88 -2.70 19.51 18.72
N LYS A 89 -2.15 18.93 17.66
CA LYS A 89 -1.87 19.65 16.40
C LYS A 89 -2.99 19.44 15.38
N VAL A 90 -3.13 20.40 14.49
CA VAL A 90 -3.91 20.26 13.25
C VAL A 90 -3.05 19.49 12.25
N VAL A 91 -3.68 18.59 11.50
CA VAL A 91 -3.01 17.79 10.47
C VAL A 91 -3.81 17.90 9.19
N GLY A 92 -3.21 18.42 8.13
CA GLY A 92 -3.80 18.48 6.79
C GLY A 92 -3.08 17.52 5.86
N VAL A 93 -3.82 16.74 5.07
CA VAL A 93 -3.30 15.70 4.19
C VAL A 93 -3.76 15.95 2.76
N LEU A 94 -2.81 15.94 1.82
CA LEU A 94 -3.02 15.99 0.38
C LEU A 94 -2.63 14.65 -0.26
N GLY A 95 -3.51 14.09 -1.08
CA GLY A 95 -3.23 12.94 -1.93
C GLY A 95 -3.26 13.34 -3.40
N PHE A 96 -2.14 13.19 -4.10
CA PHE A 96 -1.99 13.58 -5.51
C PHE A 96 -2.19 12.37 -6.44
N ASP A 97 -3.02 12.55 -7.47
CA ASP A 97 -3.17 11.60 -8.58
C ASP A 97 -2.27 12.06 -9.73
N LEU A 98 -1.18 11.33 -9.98
CA LEU A 98 -0.33 11.54 -11.14
C LEU A 98 -0.89 10.76 -12.33
N SER A 99 -1.10 11.45 -13.45
CA SER A 99 -1.61 10.83 -14.66
C SER A 99 -0.49 10.13 -15.42
N ALA A 100 -0.70 8.83 -15.71
CA ALA A 100 0.11 8.04 -16.65
C ALA A 100 1.62 8.07 -16.37
N ALA A 101 2.01 7.97 -15.10
CA ALA A 101 3.36 8.23 -14.63
C ALA A 101 4.46 7.36 -15.29
N PHE A 102 4.12 6.14 -15.74
CA PHE A 102 5.03 5.28 -16.50
C PHE A 102 5.17 5.70 -17.97
N ASP A 103 4.10 6.20 -18.57
CA ASP A 103 4.06 6.62 -19.97
C ASP A 103 4.77 7.98 -20.16
N THR A 104 5.03 8.71 -19.08
CA THR A 104 5.66 10.04 -19.08
C THR A 104 7.16 10.04 -18.80
N VAL A 105 7.80 8.89 -18.56
CA VAL A 105 9.24 8.82 -18.27
C VAL A 105 10.06 9.28 -19.49
N ASP A 106 10.64 10.48 -19.42
CA ASP A 106 11.51 11.03 -20.46
C ASP A 106 12.99 10.71 -20.19
N GLN A 107 13.68 10.24 -21.22
CA GLN A 107 15.13 10.03 -21.18
C GLN A 107 15.92 11.30 -20.82
N LEU A 108 15.43 12.48 -21.24
CA LEU A 108 16.09 13.75 -20.95
C LEU A 108 16.08 14.08 -19.46
N GLN A 109 15.08 13.59 -18.72
CA GLN A 109 14.95 13.77 -17.27
C GLN A 109 15.64 12.65 -16.49
N LEU A 110 15.54 11.40 -16.98
CA LEU A 110 16.03 10.23 -16.26
C LEU A 110 17.56 10.03 -16.38
N LEU A 111 18.15 10.24 -17.55
CA LEU A 111 19.59 10.01 -17.75
C LEU A 111 20.48 10.90 -16.85
N PRO A 112 20.19 12.20 -16.66
CA PRO A 112 20.94 13.02 -15.71
C PRO A 112 20.86 12.51 -14.26
N LYS A 113 19.71 11.97 -13.86
CA LYS A 113 19.52 11.38 -12.51
C LYS A 113 20.32 10.09 -12.35
N LEU A 114 20.33 9.21 -13.36
CA LEU A 114 21.19 8.03 -13.37
C LEU A 114 22.67 8.39 -13.26
N LYS A 115 23.11 9.43 -14.00
CA LYS A 115 24.48 9.92 -13.91
C LYS A 115 24.84 10.45 -12.51
N LYS A 116 23.92 11.18 -11.86
CA LYS A 116 24.11 11.64 -10.46
C LYS A 116 24.25 10.49 -9.46
N LEU A 117 23.73 9.30 -9.79
CA LEU A 117 23.90 8.07 -9.00
C LEU A 117 25.23 7.34 -9.31
N GLY A 118 26.12 7.94 -10.10
CA GLY A 118 27.40 7.33 -10.49
C GLY A 118 27.30 6.30 -11.62
N ILE A 119 26.17 6.24 -12.34
CA ILE A 119 26.03 5.38 -13.52
C ILE A 119 26.59 6.12 -14.74
N GLU A 120 27.72 5.65 -15.23
CA GLU A 120 28.46 6.29 -16.33
C GLU A 120 28.87 5.27 -17.40
N GLY A 121 29.56 5.74 -18.44
CA GLY A 121 30.14 4.90 -19.48
C GLY A 121 29.14 3.96 -20.16
N MET A 122 29.53 2.68 -20.28
CA MET A 122 28.77 1.66 -20.99
C MET A 122 27.39 1.41 -20.37
N GLN A 123 27.26 1.50 -19.03
CA GLN A 123 26.02 1.31 -18.31
C GLN A 123 25.01 2.41 -18.64
N LEU A 124 25.46 3.67 -18.68
CA LEU A 124 24.60 4.80 -19.02
C LEU A 124 24.16 4.74 -20.49
N GLU A 125 25.07 4.38 -21.40
CA GLU A 125 24.73 4.16 -22.82
C GLU A 125 23.75 2.99 -23.02
N TRP A 126 23.83 1.96 -22.18
CA TRP A 126 22.85 0.88 -22.18
C TRP A 126 21.46 1.37 -21.78
N PHE A 127 21.34 2.15 -20.69
CA PHE A 127 20.04 2.73 -20.30
C PHE A 127 19.49 3.69 -21.37
N LYS A 128 20.36 4.50 -21.97
CA LYS A 128 19.98 5.36 -23.10
C LYS A 128 19.46 4.54 -24.28
N SER A 129 20.11 3.44 -24.64
CA SER A 129 19.62 2.52 -25.68
C SER A 129 18.30 1.85 -25.28
N TYR A 130 18.11 1.51 -23.99
CA TYR A 130 16.89 0.89 -23.49
C TYR A 130 15.69 1.84 -23.60
N LEU A 131 15.88 3.11 -23.26
CA LEU A 131 14.85 4.15 -23.27
C LEU A 131 14.55 4.68 -24.69
N SER A 132 15.55 4.74 -25.57
CA SER A 132 15.40 5.21 -26.96
C SER A 132 14.98 4.11 -27.95
N GLY A 133 15.16 2.84 -27.57
CA GLY A 133 15.01 1.69 -28.46
C GLY A 133 13.66 1.03 -28.35
N GLY A 134 12.75 1.35 -29.26
CA GLY A 134 11.77 0.35 -29.72
C GLY A 134 10.50 0.92 -30.36
N SER A 135 10.01 0.18 -31.34
CA SER A 135 8.69 0.36 -31.90
C SER A 135 7.67 -0.49 -31.13
N GLN A 136 6.42 -0.04 -31.13
CA GLN A 136 5.29 -0.78 -30.63
C GLN A 136 4.18 -0.83 -31.69
N ARG A 137 3.37 -1.88 -31.65
CA ARG A 137 2.09 -1.95 -32.34
C ARG A 137 1.02 -2.47 -31.41
N VAL A 138 -0.22 -2.17 -31.72
CA VAL A 138 -1.38 -2.69 -31.00
C VAL A 138 -1.90 -3.93 -31.71
N VAL A 139 -2.15 -4.99 -30.95
CA VAL A 139 -2.92 -6.15 -31.40
C VAL A 139 -4.26 -6.19 -30.67
N TRP A 140 -5.36 -6.19 -31.43
CA TRP A 140 -6.73 -6.21 -30.90
C TRP A 140 -7.62 -7.14 -31.73
N ASN A 141 -8.23 -8.14 -31.09
CA ASN A 141 -9.09 -9.13 -31.75
C ASN A 141 -8.49 -9.75 -33.04
N GLY A 142 -7.17 -10.01 -33.03
CA GLY A 142 -6.46 -10.58 -34.18
C GLY A 142 -6.07 -9.58 -35.27
N ALA A 143 -6.53 -8.33 -35.19
CA ALA A 143 -6.06 -7.24 -36.05
C ALA A 143 -4.80 -6.59 -35.46
N GLU A 144 -3.91 -6.12 -36.33
CA GLU A 144 -2.64 -5.50 -35.97
C GLU A 144 -2.57 -4.08 -36.54
N SER A 145 -2.10 -3.14 -35.74
CA SER A 145 -1.77 -1.79 -36.22
C SER A 145 -0.38 -1.75 -36.86
N ASP A 146 -0.09 -0.65 -37.55
CA ASP A 146 1.28 -0.30 -37.91
C ASP A 146 2.17 -0.10 -36.68
N PHE A 147 3.47 -0.23 -36.89
CA PHE A 147 4.48 0.05 -35.88
C PHE A 147 4.68 1.55 -35.71
N LEU A 148 4.67 2.00 -34.45
CA LEU A 148 5.00 3.37 -34.06
C LEU A 148 6.19 3.37 -33.13
N ASN A 149 7.08 4.35 -33.31
CA ASN A 149 8.22 4.55 -32.41
C ASN A 149 7.76 5.11 -31.07
N VAL A 150 8.21 4.49 -29.98
CA VAL A 150 7.93 4.97 -28.62
C VAL A 150 8.95 6.06 -28.27
N LYS A 151 8.48 7.29 -28.09
CA LYS A 151 9.35 8.45 -27.77
C LYS A 151 9.54 8.68 -26.27
N TYR A 152 8.53 8.31 -25.47
CA TYR A 152 8.46 8.57 -24.04
C TYR A 152 7.93 7.34 -23.32
N GLY A 153 8.25 7.28 -22.04
CA GLY A 153 7.70 6.30 -21.14
C GLY A 153 8.49 4.99 -21.09
N VAL A 154 8.31 4.29 -19.99
CA VAL A 154 8.68 2.90 -19.84
C VAL A 154 7.46 2.04 -20.13
N ARG A 155 7.66 0.99 -20.92
CA ARG A 155 6.57 0.14 -21.42
C ARG A 155 5.80 -0.51 -20.26
N GLN A 156 4.47 -0.43 -20.25
CA GLN A 156 3.66 -1.06 -19.22
C GLN A 156 3.76 -2.60 -19.33
N GLY A 157 4.46 -3.25 -18.38
CA GLY A 157 4.89 -4.66 -18.49
C GLY A 157 6.41 -4.84 -18.53
N SER A 158 7.14 -3.74 -18.62
CA SER A 158 8.58 -3.67 -18.37
C SER A 158 8.94 -4.15 -16.96
N ILE A 159 10.07 -4.85 -16.83
CA ILE A 159 10.60 -5.27 -15.54
C ILE A 159 11.41 -4.11 -14.91
N LEU A 160 12.13 -3.33 -15.72
CA LEU A 160 12.90 -2.17 -15.27
C LEU A 160 12.07 -0.89 -15.08
N GLY A 161 10.93 -0.78 -15.77
CA GLY A 161 10.10 0.42 -15.76
C GLY A 161 9.74 0.91 -14.36
N PRO A 162 9.24 0.04 -13.46
CA PRO A 162 8.97 0.38 -12.08
C PRO A 162 10.14 1.03 -11.35
N ILE A 163 11.34 0.45 -11.42
CA ILE A 163 12.50 0.96 -10.68
C ILE A 163 13.10 2.23 -11.31
N LEU A 164 13.05 2.35 -12.64
CA LEU A 164 13.45 3.58 -13.34
C LEU A 164 12.52 4.74 -13.02
N TYR A 165 11.22 4.49 -12.89
CA TYR A 165 10.27 5.48 -12.40
C TYR A 165 10.60 5.93 -10.98
N LEU A 166 10.95 4.99 -10.08
CA LEU A 166 11.35 5.37 -8.72
C LEU A 166 12.57 6.30 -8.72
N VAL A 167 13.54 6.09 -9.60
CA VAL A 167 14.72 6.96 -9.73
C VAL A 167 14.35 8.33 -10.32
N LEU A 168 13.41 8.38 -11.26
CA LEU A 168 12.90 9.65 -11.77
C LEU A 168 12.35 10.52 -10.63
N VAL A 169 11.60 9.92 -9.71
CA VAL A 169 10.93 10.62 -8.60
C VAL A 169 11.70 10.64 -7.27
N ALA A 170 12.93 10.12 -7.25
CA ALA A 170 13.67 9.89 -6.00
C ALA A 170 14.04 11.19 -5.25
N ASP A 171 14.26 12.28 -5.98
CA ASP A 171 14.63 13.59 -5.46
C ASP A 171 13.42 14.49 -5.14
N VAL A 172 12.20 13.95 -5.18
CA VAL A 172 10.97 14.72 -4.89
C VAL A 172 11.02 15.35 -3.50
N THR A 173 11.54 14.63 -2.50
CA THR A 173 11.56 15.10 -1.11
C THR A 173 12.45 16.32 -0.95
N SER A 174 13.66 16.28 -1.51
CA SER A 174 14.60 17.40 -1.48
C SER A 174 14.13 18.58 -2.33
N CYS A 175 13.52 18.34 -3.49
CA CYS A 175 13.03 19.40 -4.37
C CYS A 175 11.80 20.13 -3.82
N VAL A 176 10.92 19.41 -3.11
CA VAL A 176 9.70 19.98 -2.51
C VAL A 176 9.96 20.52 -1.10
N GLY A 177 11.15 20.27 -0.53
CA GLY A 177 11.52 20.74 0.81
C GLY A 177 10.75 20.02 1.92
N ILE A 178 10.48 18.73 1.73
CA ILE A 178 9.72 17.89 2.66
C ILE A 178 10.60 16.80 3.26
N GLY A 179 10.44 16.56 4.56
CA GLY A 179 11.12 15.51 5.27
C GLY A 179 10.37 14.18 5.27
N ASP A 180 11.01 13.14 5.79
CA ASP A 180 10.41 11.81 5.95
C ASP A 180 9.13 11.83 6.81
N GLU A 181 9.00 12.80 7.71
CA GLU A 181 7.86 12.97 8.61
C GLU A 181 6.63 13.61 7.97
N GLU A 182 6.70 13.99 6.69
CA GLU A 182 5.70 14.84 6.03
C GLU A 182 5.13 14.22 4.75
N ASN A 183 5.55 13.01 4.39
CA ASN A 183 5.07 12.36 3.18
C ASN A 183 5.13 10.83 3.20
N SER A 184 4.35 10.23 2.30
CA SER A 184 4.42 8.82 1.95
C SER A 184 4.03 8.65 0.49
N SER A 185 4.78 7.85 -0.25
CA SER A 185 4.48 7.52 -1.64
C SER A 185 4.45 6.01 -1.86
N TYR A 186 3.63 5.58 -2.81
CA TYR A 186 3.61 4.21 -3.30
C TYR A 186 3.52 4.26 -4.82
N ALA A 187 4.65 4.06 -5.49
CA ALA A 187 4.73 4.27 -6.94
C ALA A 187 4.33 5.72 -7.28
N ASP A 188 3.28 5.89 -8.08
CA ASP A 188 2.71 7.14 -8.56
C ASP A 188 1.72 7.79 -7.59
N ASP A 189 1.28 7.08 -6.55
CA ASP A 189 0.47 7.65 -5.48
C ASP A 189 1.36 8.45 -4.51
N PHE A 190 1.18 9.77 -4.45
CA PHE A 190 1.92 10.65 -3.54
C PHE A 190 1.01 11.27 -2.49
N PHE A 191 1.36 11.13 -1.22
CA PHE A 191 0.66 11.76 -0.11
C PHE A 191 1.61 12.68 0.64
N LEU A 192 1.23 13.94 0.77
CA LEU A 192 1.93 14.97 1.54
C LEU A 192 1.05 15.41 2.70
N TRP A 193 1.63 15.78 3.82
CA TRP A 193 0.89 16.41 4.91
C TRP A 193 1.67 17.52 5.59
N ALA A 194 0.93 18.40 6.26
CA ALA A 194 1.46 19.44 7.10
C ALA A 194 0.84 19.33 8.50
N VAL A 195 1.62 19.74 9.50
CA VAL A 195 1.24 19.70 10.90
C VAL A 195 1.51 21.08 11.49
N GLY A 196 0.53 21.67 12.16
CA GLY A 196 0.61 23.01 12.73
C GLY A 196 -0.32 23.22 13.92
N ASP A 197 -0.30 24.40 14.49
CA ASP A 197 -1.14 24.78 15.64
C ASP A 197 -2.52 25.32 15.24
N SER A 198 -2.64 25.79 14.00
CA SER A 198 -3.85 26.42 13.43
C SER A 198 -4.18 25.87 12.03
N LEU A 199 -5.41 26.13 11.57
CA LEU A 199 -5.84 25.76 10.22
C LEU A 199 -5.11 26.58 9.16
N GLU A 200 -4.93 27.87 9.42
CA GLU A 200 -4.30 28.85 8.53
C GLU A 200 -2.83 28.50 8.28
N GLU A 201 -2.09 28.15 9.34
CA GLU A 201 -0.70 27.69 9.24
C GLU A 201 -0.60 26.41 8.39
N VAL A 202 -1.46 25.42 8.66
CA VAL A 202 -1.48 24.16 7.91
C VAL A 202 -1.85 24.40 6.46
N GLY A 203 -2.81 25.28 6.18
CA GLY A 203 -3.21 25.67 4.83
C GLY A 203 -2.04 26.23 4.04
N LEU A 204 -1.38 27.26 4.58
CA LEU A 204 -0.26 27.90 3.93
C LEU A 204 0.90 26.92 3.65
N LEU A 205 1.20 26.04 4.61
CA LEU A 205 2.22 25.00 4.43
C LEU A 205 1.83 24.00 3.34
N LEU A 206 0.56 23.61 3.26
CA LEU A 206 0.08 22.70 2.22
C LEU A 206 0.11 23.34 0.84
N GLU A 207 -0.34 24.59 0.69
CA GLU A 207 -0.29 25.32 -0.58
C GLU A 207 1.15 25.46 -1.06
N THR A 208 2.07 25.88 -0.18
CA THR A 208 3.50 26.00 -0.49
C THR A 208 4.08 24.68 -0.98
N LYS A 209 3.79 23.57 -0.28
CA LYS A 209 4.25 22.23 -0.67
C LYS A 209 3.61 21.77 -1.97
N ALA A 210 2.33 22.04 -2.18
CA ALA A 210 1.60 21.66 -3.37
C ALA A 210 2.09 22.40 -4.62
N ASP A 211 2.44 23.68 -4.50
CA ASP A 211 3.03 24.47 -5.58
C ASP A 211 4.43 23.97 -5.92
N ALA A 212 5.27 23.69 -4.91
CA ALA A 212 6.58 23.11 -5.12
C ALA A 212 6.49 21.72 -5.78
N PHE A 213 5.55 20.88 -5.33
CA PHE A 213 5.28 19.57 -5.94
C PHE A 213 4.77 19.69 -7.38
N SER A 214 3.87 20.64 -7.66
CA SER A 214 3.36 20.89 -9.01
C SER A 214 4.46 21.35 -9.98
N LYS A 215 5.35 22.23 -9.52
CA LYS A 215 6.52 22.67 -10.30
C LYS A 215 7.49 21.51 -10.54
N TYR A 216 7.75 20.68 -9.52
CA TYR A 216 8.56 19.48 -9.65
C TYR A 216 7.97 18.49 -10.65
N ALA A 217 6.67 18.20 -10.53
CA ALA A 217 5.96 17.29 -11.41
C ALA A 217 6.07 17.75 -12.87
N GLY A 218 5.73 19.02 -13.14
CA GLY A 218 5.85 19.60 -14.48
C GLY A 218 7.27 19.56 -15.04
N GLY A 219 8.29 19.81 -14.20
CA GLY A 219 9.70 19.72 -14.60
C GLY A 219 10.16 18.30 -14.96
N ASN A 220 9.54 17.27 -14.38
CA ASN A 220 9.84 15.86 -14.67
C ASN A 220 8.87 15.23 -15.69
N GLY A 221 8.03 16.03 -16.35
CA GLY A 221 7.04 15.55 -17.33
C GLY A 221 5.83 14.82 -16.71
N LEU A 222 5.66 14.90 -15.39
CA LEU A 222 4.55 14.30 -14.66
C LEU A 222 3.35 15.24 -14.67
N VAL A 223 2.17 14.72 -14.98
CA VAL A 223 0.94 15.50 -15.06
C VAL A 223 0.10 15.28 -13.81
N LEU A 224 -0.12 16.35 -13.04
CA LEU A 224 -0.94 16.34 -11.83
C LEU A 224 -2.41 16.54 -12.19
N ASN A 225 -3.29 15.68 -11.68
CA ASN A 225 -4.73 15.86 -11.86
C ASN A 225 -5.33 16.59 -10.65
N ALA A 226 -5.37 17.92 -10.72
CA ALA A 226 -5.82 18.76 -9.61
C ALA A 226 -7.26 18.46 -9.17
N ALA A 227 -8.14 18.08 -10.10
CA ALA A 227 -9.54 17.74 -9.81
C ALA A 227 -9.70 16.41 -9.05
N LYS A 228 -8.69 15.54 -9.09
CA LYS A 228 -8.66 14.27 -8.34
C LYS A 228 -7.79 14.34 -7.10
N THR A 229 -7.10 15.46 -6.86
CA THR A 229 -6.34 15.66 -5.64
C THR A 229 -7.29 15.56 -4.45
N GLN A 230 -6.96 14.66 -3.53
CA GLN A 230 -7.72 14.49 -2.30
C GLN A 230 -7.18 15.45 -1.25
N PHE A 231 -8.08 16.05 -0.47
CA PHE A 231 -7.72 16.93 0.63
C PHE A 231 -8.55 16.56 1.87
N MET A 232 -7.90 16.38 3.01
CA MET A 232 -8.56 16.12 4.30
C MET A 232 -7.85 16.88 5.42
N ILE A 233 -8.62 17.35 6.40
CA ILE A 233 -8.09 17.95 7.62
C ILE A 233 -8.57 17.14 8.82
N GLY A 234 -7.67 16.93 9.78
CA GLY A 234 -7.95 16.25 11.03
C GLY A 234 -7.15 16.80 12.21
N GLY A 235 -7.14 16.04 13.30
CA GLY A 235 -6.40 16.38 14.51
C GLY A 235 -7.19 17.29 15.46
N LYS A 236 -6.61 18.43 15.86
CA LYS A 236 -7.26 19.42 16.75
C LYS A 236 -8.37 20.23 16.07
N ALA A 237 -8.39 20.28 14.73
CA ALA A 237 -9.37 21.04 13.99
C ALA A 237 -10.80 20.52 14.24
N LYS A 238 -11.74 21.44 14.50
CA LYS A 238 -13.15 21.09 14.65
C LYS A 238 -13.84 21.10 13.30
N LYS A 239 -14.76 20.16 13.10
CA LYS A 239 -15.53 20.02 11.84
C LYS A 239 -16.27 21.30 11.40
N LYS A 240 -16.70 22.13 12.36
CA LYS A 240 -17.33 23.43 12.08
C LYS A 240 -16.35 24.39 11.39
N ASP A 241 -15.11 24.42 11.87
CA ASP A 241 -14.08 25.36 11.41
C ASP A 241 -13.51 24.93 10.04
N THR A 242 -13.52 23.63 9.74
CA THR A 242 -13.05 23.10 8.45
C THR A 242 -14.05 23.27 7.30
N SER A 243 -15.34 23.47 7.59
CA SER A 243 -16.40 23.46 6.57
C SER A 243 -16.31 24.60 5.55
N ALA A 244 -15.80 25.77 5.95
CA ALA A 244 -15.57 26.93 5.08
C ALA A 244 -14.10 27.09 4.68
N PHE A 245 -13.23 26.19 5.14
CA PHE A 245 -11.81 26.28 4.88
C PHE A 245 -11.48 25.75 3.49
N THR A 246 -10.59 26.42 2.78
CA THR A 246 -10.16 26.08 1.43
C THR A 246 -8.67 26.28 1.30
N ILE A 247 -8.06 25.50 0.42
CA ILE A 247 -6.70 25.73 -0.06
C ILE A 247 -6.69 25.71 -1.58
N ARG A 248 -5.70 26.37 -2.18
CA ARG A 248 -5.50 26.38 -3.63
C ARG A 248 -4.36 25.46 -4.02
N VAL A 249 -4.65 24.51 -4.91
CA VAL A 249 -3.66 23.56 -5.45
C VAL A 249 -3.75 23.53 -6.97
N GLY A 250 -2.65 23.90 -7.65
CA GLY A 250 -2.61 23.88 -9.12
C GLY A 250 -3.68 24.76 -9.76
N GLY A 251 -4.01 25.89 -9.13
CA GLY A 251 -5.04 26.82 -9.58
C GLY A 251 -6.48 26.43 -9.21
N VAL A 252 -6.71 25.22 -8.68
CA VAL A 252 -8.02 24.72 -8.25
C VAL A 252 -8.21 24.94 -6.75
N GLU A 253 -9.39 25.40 -6.36
CA GLU A 253 -9.79 25.51 -4.95
C GLU A 253 -10.29 24.16 -4.44
N LEU A 254 -9.71 23.67 -3.35
CA LEU A 254 -10.04 22.39 -2.74
C LEU A 254 -10.68 22.60 -1.37
N HIS A 255 -11.82 21.94 -1.16
CA HIS A 255 -12.46 21.82 0.15
C HIS A 255 -12.01 20.54 0.85
N PRO A 256 -11.84 20.55 2.19
CA PRO A 256 -11.51 19.35 2.94
C PRO A 256 -12.67 18.36 2.91
N SER A 257 -12.38 17.13 2.53
CA SER A 257 -13.27 15.98 2.63
C SER A 257 -13.28 15.42 4.06
N ASP A 258 -14.39 14.79 4.44
CA ASP A 258 -14.51 14.03 5.69
C ASP A 258 -13.68 12.74 5.69
N GLU A 259 -13.35 12.23 4.49
CA GLU A 259 -12.59 11.01 4.29
C GLU A 259 -11.47 11.20 3.27
N ILE A 260 -10.34 10.50 3.47
CA ILE A 260 -9.29 10.32 2.46
C ILE A 260 -9.08 8.83 2.18
N GLU A 261 -8.98 8.47 0.91
CA GLU A 261 -8.60 7.12 0.47
C GLU A 261 -7.10 7.09 0.17
N PHE A 262 -6.36 6.38 1.02
CA PHE A 262 -4.92 6.14 0.87
C PHE A 262 -4.70 4.66 0.60
N LEU A 263 -4.12 4.30 -0.55
CA LEU A 263 -3.86 2.92 -0.98
C LEU A 263 -5.07 1.98 -0.77
N GLY A 264 -6.27 2.44 -1.13
CA GLY A 264 -7.51 1.66 -0.98
C GLY A 264 -8.04 1.50 0.45
N VAL A 265 -7.41 2.15 1.44
CA VAL A 265 -7.92 2.26 2.82
C VAL A 265 -8.45 3.67 3.06
N LYS A 266 -9.63 3.75 3.67
CA LYS A 266 -10.29 5.02 3.98
C LYS A 266 -10.03 5.42 5.42
N PHE A 267 -9.61 6.66 5.62
CA PHE A 267 -9.48 7.29 6.93
C PHE A 267 -10.43 8.46 7.04
N ASP A 268 -11.01 8.68 8.22
CA ASP A 268 -11.78 9.89 8.53
C ASP A 268 -10.89 11.02 9.08
N SER A 269 -11.48 12.18 9.33
CA SER A 269 -10.82 13.35 9.97
C SER A 269 -10.28 13.05 11.38
N ASP A 270 -10.75 11.99 12.04
CA ASP A 270 -10.23 11.52 13.31
C ASP A 270 -9.05 10.54 13.16
N PHE A 271 -8.67 10.24 11.91
CA PHE A 271 -7.70 9.24 11.47
C PHE A 271 -8.09 7.81 11.83
N THR A 272 -9.39 7.53 12.05
CA THR A 272 -9.87 6.16 12.26
C THR A 272 -10.14 5.45 10.94
N THR A 273 -10.13 4.12 10.98
CA THR A 273 -10.47 3.27 9.83
C THR A 273 -11.95 2.90 9.79
N ALA A 274 -12.81 3.56 10.59
CA ALA A 274 -14.26 3.34 10.63
C ALA A 274 -14.94 3.36 9.24
N PRO A 275 -14.69 4.34 8.35
CA PRO A 275 -15.31 4.34 7.02
C PRO A 275 -14.87 3.14 6.18
N HIS A 276 -13.61 2.72 6.28
CA HIS A 276 -13.13 1.52 5.61
C HIS A 276 -13.76 0.24 6.18
N ASN A 277 -13.90 0.15 7.50
CA ASN A 277 -14.55 -0.97 8.17
C ASN A 277 -16.01 -1.13 7.73
N ALA A 278 -16.75 -0.03 7.59
CA ALA A 278 -18.11 -0.05 7.03
C ALA A 278 -18.14 -0.59 5.59
N TYR A 279 -17.19 -0.18 4.75
CA TYR A 279 -17.02 -0.71 3.40
C TYR A 279 -16.70 -2.22 3.41
N VAL A 280 -15.81 -2.67 4.28
CA VAL A 280 -15.43 -4.09 4.42
C VAL A 280 -16.62 -4.93 4.87
N VAL A 281 -17.45 -4.45 5.82
CA VAL A 281 -18.69 -5.12 6.24
C VAL A 281 -19.62 -5.35 5.04
N LYS A 282 -19.86 -4.31 4.23
CA LYS A 282 -20.70 -4.42 3.02
C LYS A 282 -20.11 -5.42 2.04
N ALA A 283 -18.80 -5.35 1.78
CA ALA A 283 -18.10 -6.25 0.87
C ALA A 283 -18.12 -7.71 1.35
N ALA A 284 -18.00 -7.95 2.66
CA ALA A 284 -18.06 -9.27 3.28
C ALA A 284 -19.46 -9.88 3.15
N LYS A 285 -20.51 -9.11 3.46
CA LYS A 285 -21.92 -9.56 3.30
C LYS A 285 -22.24 -9.92 1.85
N GLN A 286 -21.83 -9.08 0.88
CA GLN A 286 -22.04 -9.34 -0.54
C GLN A 286 -21.35 -10.65 -0.99
N ARG A 287 -20.11 -10.87 -0.54
CA ARG A 287 -19.35 -12.09 -0.86
C ARG A 287 -19.95 -13.33 -0.18
N ALA A 288 -20.40 -13.21 1.06
CA ALA A 288 -21.08 -14.29 1.76
C ALA A 288 -22.36 -14.72 1.01
N ALA A 289 -23.17 -13.76 0.56
CA ALA A 289 -24.35 -14.02 -0.25
C ALA A 289 -24.00 -14.68 -1.60
N LEU A 290 -22.95 -14.20 -2.28
CA LEU A 290 -22.46 -14.81 -3.52
C LEU A 290 -22.02 -16.27 -3.31
N ILE A 291 -21.21 -16.53 -2.30
CA ILE A 291 -20.72 -17.88 -1.97
C ILE A 291 -21.88 -18.80 -1.60
N SER A 292 -22.87 -18.31 -0.85
CA SER A 292 -24.08 -19.07 -0.50
C SER A 292 -24.86 -19.49 -1.74
N ARG A 293 -25.02 -18.61 -2.73
CA ARG A 293 -25.65 -18.93 -4.02
C ARG A 293 -24.82 -19.96 -4.80
N LEU A 294 -23.50 -19.79 -4.84
CA LEU A 294 -22.62 -20.72 -5.53
C LEU A 294 -22.56 -22.11 -4.86
N ALA A 295 -22.86 -22.20 -3.57
CA ALA A 295 -22.95 -23.47 -2.84
C ALA A 295 -24.06 -24.39 -3.36
N VAL A 296 -24.99 -23.89 -4.18
CA VAL A 296 -26.02 -24.66 -4.88
C VAL A 296 -25.46 -25.34 -6.14
N HIS A 297 -24.44 -24.75 -6.75
CA HIS A 297 -23.88 -25.20 -8.04
C HIS A 297 -22.50 -25.85 -7.91
N ILE A 298 -21.80 -25.64 -6.80
CA ILE A 298 -20.44 -26.11 -6.56
C ILE A 298 -20.45 -27.10 -5.39
N PRO A 299 -19.75 -28.26 -5.51
CA PRO A 299 -19.62 -29.19 -4.40
C PRO A 299 -19.07 -28.50 -3.13
N ARG A 300 -19.76 -28.77 -2.02
CA ARG A 300 -19.40 -28.30 -0.68
C ARG A 300 -18.06 -28.88 -0.22
N GLY A 301 -17.49 -28.34 0.85
CA GLY A 301 -16.17 -28.72 1.32
C GLY A 301 -15.03 -28.09 0.50
N LYS A 302 -14.22 -28.90 -0.19
CA LYS A 302 -12.90 -28.47 -0.73
C LYS A 302 -12.99 -27.33 -1.75
N TYR A 303 -13.82 -27.44 -2.78
CA TYR A 303 -13.88 -26.47 -3.88
C TYR A 303 -14.50 -25.15 -3.44
N LEU A 304 -15.65 -25.21 -2.76
CA LEU A 304 -16.28 -24.01 -2.23
C LEU A 304 -15.40 -23.30 -1.19
N ARG A 305 -14.64 -24.05 -0.37
CA ARG A 305 -13.63 -23.49 0.53
C ARG A 305 -12.51 -22.76 -0.21
N GLN A 306 -11.99 -23.35 -1.30
CA GLN A 306 -10.95 -22.70 -2.09
C GLN A 306 -11.45 -21.37 -2.67
N LEU A 307 -12.68 -21.36 -3.20
CA LEU A 307 -13.31 -20.14 -3.69
C LEU A 307 -13.52 -19.10 -2.57
N ALA A 308 -14.02 -19.53 -1.41
CA ALA A 308 -14.22 -18.66 -0.25
C ALA A 308 -12.90 -18.03 0.24
N ARG A 309 -11.80 -18.81 0.25
CA ARG A 309 -10.46 -18.29 0.58
C ARG A 309 -10.03 -17.20 -0.40
N GLY A 310 -10.23 -17.39 -1.71
CA GLY A 310 -9.89 -16.39 -2.72
C GLY A 310 -10.76 -15.13 -2.64
N LEU A 311 -12.07 -15.29 -2.64
CA LEU A 311 -13.01 -14.17 -2.75
C LEU A 311 -13.19 -13.39 -1.45
N MET A 312 -13.31 -14.11 -0.31
CA MET A 312 -13.58 -13.51 0.98
C MET A 312 -12.30 -13.26 1.77
N ILE A 313 -11.54 -14.31 2.09
CA ILE A 313 -10.35 -14.18 2.94
C ILE A 313 -9.32 -13.26 2.29
N GLY A 314 -9.10 -13.38 0.97
CA GLY A 314 -8.24 -12.44 0.23
C GLY A 314 -8.65 -10.98 0.36
N LYS A 315 -9.97 -10.67 0.36
CA LYS A 315 -10.47 -9.30 0.55
C LYS A 315 -10.28 -8.82 1.99
N LEU A 316 -10.48 -9.69 2.98
CA LEU A 316 -10.33 -9.36 4.40
C LEU A 316 -8.87 -9.27 4.86
N SER A 317 -7.95 -9.97 4.19
CA SER A 317 -6.52 -9.95 4.53
C SER A 317 -5.82 -8.66 4.07
N TYR A 318 -6.36 -7.94 3.10
CA TYR A 318 -5.74 -6.70 2.62
C TYR A 318 -5.72 -5.64 3.73
N ALA A 319 -4.53 -5.13 4.05
CA ALA A 319 -4.30 -4.12 5.09
C ALA A 319 -4.88 -4.45 6.48
N ALA A 320 -5.20 -5.72 6.77
CA ALA A 320 -5.85 -6.14 8.01
C ALA A 320 -5.09 -5.67 9.27
N ALA A 321 -3.75 -5.67 9.21
CA ALA A 321 -2.89 -5.24 10.31
C ALA A 321 -3.02 -3.75 10.70
N VAL A 322 -3.52 -2.92 9.78
CA VAL A 322 -3.75 -1.48 10.00
C VAL A 322 -5.24 -1.20 10.27
N VAL A 323 -6.12 -1.93 9.60
CA VAL A 323 -7.55 -1.65 9.54
C VAL A 323 -8.33 -2.23 10.72
N THR A 324 -7.99 -3.45 11.13
CA THR A 324 -8.76 -4.22 12.13
C THR A 324 -8.01 -4.28 13.45
N THR A 325 -8.72 -4.09 14.56
CA THR A 325 -8.17 -4.22 15.90
C THR A 325 -8.07 -5.72 16.27
N PRO A 326 -6.87 -6.26 16.53
CA PRO A 326 -6.70 -7.62 17.03
C PRO A 326 -7.16 -7.72 18.48
N ARG A 327 -7.72 -8.87 18.83
CA ARG A 327 -8.12 -9.21 20.20
C ARG A 327 -7.21 -10.30 20.74
N PHE A 328 -6.42 -9.95 21.76
CA PHE A 328 -5.60 -10.92 22.49
C PHE A 328 -6.28 -11.39 23.78
N ASP A 329 -7.05 -10.51 24.42
CA ASP A 329 -7.84 -10.82 25.62
C ASP A 329 -9.26 -11.26 25.23
N LYS A 330 -9.73 -12.34 25.84
CA LYS A 330 -11.09 -12.86 25.68
C LYS A 330 -12.15 -11.89 26.23
N ASN A 331 -11.79 -11.08 27.23
CA ASN A 331 -12.71 -10.13 27.87
C ASN A 331 -12.91 -8.84 27.05
N LYS A 332 -12.03 -8.54 26.08
CA LYS A 332 -12.21 -7.39 25.19
C LYS A 332 -13.31 -7.72 24.19
N GLU A 333 -14.47 -7.07 24.31
CA GLU A 333 -15.58 -7.22 23.37
C GLU A 333 -15.21 -6.75 21.95
N PRO A 334 -15.62 -7.48 20.90
CA PRO A 334 -15.42 -7.04 19.53
C PRO A 334 -16.31 -5.85 19.18
N ASP A 335 -15.77 -4.94 18.37
CA ASP A 335 -16.55 -3.83 17.85
C ASP A 335 -17.67 -4.31 16.88
N ALA A 336 -18.58 -3.41 16.54
CA ALA A 336 -19.73 -3.72 15.69
C ALA A 336 -19.33 -4.18 14.27
N ALA A 337 -18.27 -3.61 13.68
CA ALA A 337 -17.81 -3.98 12.36
C ALA A 337 -17.15 -5.36 12.37
N HIS A 338 -16.32 -5.65 13.37
CA HIS A 338 -15.71 -6.95 13.60
C HIS A 338 -16.80 -8.03 13.72
N ARG A 339 -17.81 -7.81 14.58
CA ARG A 339 -18.96 -8.74 14.71
C ARG A 339 -19.69 -8.95 13.39
N ALA A 340 -19.97 -7.89 12.64
CA ALA A 340 -20.69 -7.99 11.38
C ALA A 340 -19.90 -8.77 10.30
N VAL A 341 -18.58 -8.60 10.23
CA VAL A 341 -17.72 -9.37 9.33
C VAL A 341 -17.61 -10.82 9.79
N GLN A 342 -17.45 -11.07 11.09
CA GLN A 342 -17.39 -12.44 11.64
C GLN A 342 -18.69 -13.21 11.36
N VAL A 343 -19.86 -12.56 11.45
CA VAL A 343 -21.14 -13.16 11.06
C VAL A 343 -21.13 -13.56 9.58
N ALA A 344 -20.61 -12.72 8.70
CA ALA A 344 -20.50 -13.05 7.28
C ALA A 344 -19.54 -14.24 7.04
N ILE A 345 -18.42 -14.32 7.77
CA ILE A 345 -17.51 -15.48 7.73
C ILE A 345 -18.24 -16.74 8.19
N ASN A 346 -19.03 -16.66 9.25
CA ASN A 346 -19.80 -17.79 9.78
C ASN A 346 -20.83 -18.28 8.76
N ASP A 347 -21.50 -17.38 8.03
CA ASP A 347 -22.44 -17.76 6.97
C ASP A 347 -21.75 -18.46 5.78
N VAL A 348 -20.52 -18.04 5.45
CA VAL A 348 -19.67 -18.75 4.49
C VAL A 348 -19.25 -20.12 5.01
N ALA A 349 -18.85 -20.22 6.28
CA ALA A 349 -18.50 -21.49 6.91
C ALA A 349 -19.66 -22.48 6.85
N ARG A 350 -20.89 -22.01 7.15
CA ARG A 350 -22.12 -22.81 7.01
C ARG A 350 -22.37 -23.28 5.59
N SER A 351 -22.16 -22.41 4.61
CA SER A 351 -22.28 -22.78 3.19
C SER A 351 -21.29 -23.89 2.79
N ILE A 352 -20.07 -23.84 3.33
CA ILE A 352 -19.02 -24.86 3.10
C ILE A 352 -19.34 -26.18 3.82
N ALA A 353 -19.76 -26.11 5.07
CA ALA A 353 -20.06 -27.28 5.91
C ALA A 353 -21.41 -27.92 5.56
N GLY A 354 -22.31 -27.17 4.92
CA GLY A 354 -23.65 -27.63 4.58
C GLY A 354 -24.65 -27.61 5.74
N CYS A 355 -24.35 -26.87 6.82
CA CYS A 355 -25.20 -26.73 8.00
C CYS A 355 -26.04 -25.44 7.97
N ARG A 356 -27.10 -25.41 8.77
CA ARG A 356 -28.03 -24.29 8.94
C ARG A 356 -27.83 -23.64 10.30
N ARG A 357 -28.37 -22.42 10.48
CA ARG A 357 -28.31 -21.71 11.78
C ARG A 357 -29.03 -22.47 12.90
N ARG A 358 -30.08 -23.23 12.58
CA ARG A 358 -30.84 -24.07 13.51
C ARG A 358 -30.09 -25.31 14.01
N ASP A 359 -28.94 -25.63 13.43
CA ASP A 359 -28.16 -26.80 13.84
C ASP A 359 -27.32 -26.50 15.11
N HIS A 360 -27.36 -25.25 15.62
CA HIS A 360 -26.75 -24.81 16.88
C HIS A 360 -25.27 -25.21 17.08
N ILE A 361 -24.52 -25.38 15.98
CA ILE A 361 -23.09 -25.72 16.01
C ILE A 361 -22.30 -24.54 16.59
N ARG A 362 -21.41 -24.81 17.55
CA ARG A 362 -20.47 -23.82 18.09
C ARG A 362 -19.63 -23.21 16.97
N ILE A 363 -19.32 -21.91 17.07
CA ILE A 363 -18.60 -21.21 16.00
C ILE A 363 -17.20 -21.79 15.80
N GLU A 364 -16.50 -22.18 16.87
CA GLU A 364 -15.18 -22.82 16.83
C GLU A 364 -15.22 -24.11 15.98
N ASP A 365 -16.18 -24.99 16.26
CA ASP A 365 -16.37 -26.25 15.53
C ASP A 365 -16.75 -25.99 14.06
N LEU A 366 -17.62 -25.01 13.82
CA LEU A 366 -18.04 -24.61 12.49
C LEU A 366 -16.84 -24.15 11.63
N LEU A 367 -15.99 -23.28 12.16
CA LEU A 367 -14.79 -22.80 11.47
C LEU A 367 -13.78 -23.93 11.24
N SER A 368 -13.65 -24.85 12.21
CA SER A 368 -12.82 -26.05 12.10
C SER A 368 -13.29 -26.98 10.96
N ILE A 369 -14.59 -27.29 10.90
CA ILE A 369 -15.20 -28.10 9.83
C ILE A 369 -15.01 -27.41 8.47
N ALA A 370 -15.30 -26.12 8.40
CA ALA A 370 -15.16 -25.33 7.18
C ALA A 370 -13.69 -25.09 6.80
N LYS A 371 -12.73 -25.30 7.72
CA LYS A 371 -11.30 -24.99 7.61
C LYS A 371 -11.03 -23.57 7.06
N ILE A 372 -11.75 -22.58 7.61
CA ILE A 372 -11.53 -21.16 7.33
C ILE A 372 -11.25 -20.42 8.64
N PRO A 373 -10.38 -19.39 8.63
CA PRO A 373 -10.02 -18.66 9.85
C PRO A 373 -11.12 -17.70 10.30
N SER A 374 -11.12 -17.33 11.58
CA SER A 374 -11.89 -16.18 12.08
C SER A 374 -11.29 -14.85 11.60
N LEU A 375 -12.04 -13.75 11.71
CA LEU A 375 -11.52 -12.42 11.42
C LEU A 375 -10.35 -12.07 12.35
N ASN A 376 -10.46 -12.43 13.63
CA ASN A 376 -9.39 -12.18 14.58
C ASN A 376 -8.12 -12.98 14.24
N GLU A 377 -8.24 -14.26 13.84
CA GLU A 377 -7.10 -15.07 13.38
C GLU A 377 -6.40 -14.43 12.17
N ILE A 378 -7.17 -13.93 11.18
CA ILE A 378 -6.61 -13.21 10.01
C ILE A 378 -5.84 -11.96 10.48
N THR A 379 -6.43 -11.19 11.38
CA THR A 379 -5.89 -9.91 11.86
C THR A 379 -4.61 -10.12 12.67
N VAL A 380 -4.65 -11.03 13.64
CA VAL A 380 -3.51 -11.37 14.49
C VAL A 380 -2.36 -11.94 13.67
N MET A 381 -2.65 -12.82 12.71
CA MET A 381 -1.64 -13.34 11.79
C MET A 381 -1.01 -12.21 10.96
N ALA A 382 -1.82 -11.28 10.43
CA ALA A 382 -1.32 -10.15 9.66
C ALA A 382 -0.41 -9.24 10.50
N VAL A 383 -0.84 -8.87 11.71
CA VAL A 383 -0.04 -8.07 12.65
C VAL A 383 1.26 -8.77 12.98
N ALA A 384 1.24 -10.06 13.35
CA ALA A 384 2.42 -10.81 13.75
C ALA A 384 3.44 -10.93 12.61
N VAL A 385 2.98 -11.25 11.39
CA VAL A 385 3.87 -11.38 10.22
C VAL A 385 4.49 -10.03 9.84
N GLU A 386 3.71 -8.95 9.83
CA GLU A 386 4.25 -7.62 9.53
C GLU A 386 5.19 -7.13 10.64
N THR A 387 4.90 -7.42 11.91
CA THR A 387 5.79 -7.12 13.05
C THR A 387 7.13 -7.82 12.89
N TRP A 388 7.12 -9.12 12.58
CA TRP A 388 8.35 -9.88 12.35
C TRP A 388 9.15 -9.31 11.19
N LYS A 389 8.48 -8.94 10.08
CA LYS A 389 9.13 -8.28 8.93
C LYS A 389 9.73 -6.94 9.32
N CYS A 390 9.09 -6.14 10.17
CA CYS A 390 9.62 -4.85 10.62
C CYS A 390 10.91 -5.01 11.45
N PHE A 391 11.00 -6.07 12.26
CA PHE A 391 12.22 -6.36 13.02
C PHE A 391 13.35 -6.91 12.13
N HIS A 392 13.01 -7.77 11.17
CA HIS A 392 13.98 -8.46 10.30
C HIS A 392 14.16 -7.80 8.93
N SER A 393 13.60 -6.62 8.71
CA SER A 393 13.71 -5.94 7.41
C SER A 393 15.17 -5.54 7.19
N ASN A 394 15.88 -6.31 6.36
CA ASN A 394 16.99 -5.79 5.58
C ASN A 394 16.40 -5.44 4.22
N ASP A 395 16.21 -4.14 3.95
CA ASP A 395 15.53 -3.64 2.77
C ASP A 395 16.32 -3.79 1.45
N GLY A 396 17.43 -4.54 1.49
CA GLY A 396 18.17 -4.97 0.30
C GLY A 396 19.63 -4.54 0.24
N GLY A 397 20.25 -4.05 1.33
CA GLY A 397 21.70 -3.92 1.31
C GLY A 397 22.41 -3.09 2.38
N CYS A 398 21.74 -2.26 3.19
CA CYS A 398 22.46 -1.36 4.12
C CYS A 398 21.76 -1.15 5.47
N GLY A 399 20.88 -2.05 5.91
CA GLY A 399 20.32 -1.98 7.26
C GLY A 399 19.33 -0.83 7.52
N ALA A 400 18.80 -0.18 6.48
CA ALA A 400 17.67 0.73 6.64
C ALA A 400 16.43 -0.11 6.99
N ARG A 401 16.01 -0.02 8.26
CA ARG A 401 14.73 -0.61 8.69
C ARG A 401 13.63 0.12 7.94
N ASN A 402 12.52 -0.56 7.67
CA ASN A 402 11.36 0.15 7.13
C ASN A 402 10.89 1.23 8.15
N PRO A 403 10.32 2.37 7.72
CA PRO A 403 10.03 3.49 8.63
C PRO A 403 9.13 3.14 9.82
N ILE A 404 8.16 2.23 9.62
CA ILE A 404 7.32 1.73 10.71
C ILE A 404 8.09 0.84 11.69
N GLY A 405 9.08 0.09 11.20
CA GLY A 405 9.98 -0.72 11.99
C GLY A 405 10.92 0.13 12.84
N ASP A 406 11.40 1.28 12.35
CA ASP A 406 12.12 2.24 13.20
C ASP A 406 11.26 2.83 14.31
N LEU A 407 9.97 3.05 14.02
CA LEU A 407 9.03 3.53 15.03
C LEU A 407 8.74 2.47 16.10
N VAL A 408 8.54 1.21 15.70
CA VAL A 408 8.25 0.11 16.62
C VAL A 408 9.50 -0.36 17.36
N PHE A 409 10.63 -0.48 16.66
CA PHE A 409 11.90 -0.97 17.17
C PHE A 409 12.98 0.12 17.04
N PRO A 410 12.95 1.18 17.86
CA PRO A 410 13.95 2.24 17.78
C PRO A 410 15.34 1.70 18.17
N THR A 411 16.37 2.10 17.43
CA THR A 411 17.77 1.80 17.80
C THR A 411 18.11 2.54 19.10
N PRO A 412 18.56 1.84 20.16
CA PRO A 412 18.81 2.49 21.44
C PRO A 412 20.02 3.45 21.35
N LYS A 413 19.86 4.69 21.81
CA LYS A 413 20.93 5.72 21.85
C LYS A 413 22.07 5.39 22.84
N ARG A 414 21.86 4.43 23.74
CA ARG A 414 22.87 3.90 24.68
C ARG A 414 22.67 2.38 24.79
N PRO A 415 23.74 1.57 24.85
CA PRO A 415 23.61 0.14 25.07
C PRO A 415 23.09 -0.12 26.49
N THR A 416 21.80 -0.38 26.64
CA THR A 416 21.20 -0.86 27.89
C THR A 416 21.15 -2.38 27.88
N ARG A 417 21.37 -2.99 29.06
CA ARG A 417 21.22 -4.44 29.27
C ARG A 417 19.93 -4.94 28.65
N SER A 418 20.03 -6.07 27.94
CA SER A 418 19.01 -6.72 27.13
C SER A 418 17.62 -6.75 27.78
N THR A 419 16.79 -5.77 27.45
CA THR A 419 15.34 -5.88 27.63
C THR A 419 14.77 -6.31 26.29
N THR A 420 14.25 -7.52 26.22
CA THR A 420 13.58 -8.09 25.03
C THR A 420 12.21 -7.46 24.77
N SER A 421 11.70 -6.71 25.75
CA SER A 421 10.45 -5.96 25.67
C SER A 421 10.64 -4.60 25.02
N VAL A 422 9.67 -4.24 24.18
CA VAL A 422 9.63 -2.99 23.42
C VAL A 422 8.56 -2.07 24.01
N ALA A 423 8.84 -0.77 24.10
CA ALA A 423 7.88 0.22 24.60
C ALA A 423 6.94 0.67 23.48
N CYS A 424 5.67 0.94 23.82
CA CYS A 424 4.70 1.47 22.85
C CYS A 424 5.05 2.92 22.47
N PRO A 425 5.25 3.24 21.18
CA PRO A 425 5.69 4.56 20.74
C PRO A 425 4.59 5.64 20.80
N LEU A 426 3.32 5.22 20.86
CA LEU A 426 2.15 6.10 20.94
C LEU A 426 1.54 6.03 22.35
N ARG A 427 1.16 7.19 22.91
CA ARG A 427 0.58 7.26 24.26
C ARG A 427 -0.89 6.82 24.24
N GLY A 428 -1.35 6.23 25.34
CA GLY A 428 -2.78 6.01 25.59
C GLY A 428 -3.44 4.81 24.88
N GLY A 429 -2.67 3.83 24.40
CA GLY A 429 -3.23 2.57 23.89
C GLY A 429 -4.10 2.73 22.63
N THR A 430 -3.84 3.75 21.81
CA THR A 430 -4.54 3.94 20.53
C THR A 430 -4.37 2.72 19.63
N ASP A 431 -5.50 2.12 19.21
CA ASP A 431 -5.58 0.93 18.35
C ASP A 431 -4.90 1.20 16.99
N THR A 432 -3.59 0.95 16.95
CA THR A 432 -2.70 1.20 15.81
C THR A 432 -1.84 -0.01 15.55
N PHE A 433 -1.39 -0.17 14.31
CA PHE A 433 -0.43 -1.23 13.99
C PHE A 433 0.77 -1.20 14.94
N ALA A 434 1.35 -0.03 15.25
CA ALA A 434 2.50 0.07 16.14
C ALA A 434 2.20 -0.46 17.56
N SER A 435 1.06 -0.11 18.14
CA SER A 435 0.65 -0.63 19.46
C SER A 435 0.41 -2.15 19.44
N HIS A 436 -0.22 -2.66 18.38
CA HIS A 436 -0.49 -4.08 18.22
C HIS A 436 0.80 -4.88 17.99
N ALA A 437 1.73 -4.31 17.21
CA ALA A 437 3.03 -4.89 16.94
C ALA A 437 3.83 -5.06 18.22
N VAL A 438 3.89 -4.03 19.07
CA VAL A 438 4.53 -4.10 20.38
C VAL A 438 3.87 -5.15 21.27
N SER A 439 2.54 -5.19 21.33
CA SER A 439 1.80 -6.19 22.10
C SER A 439 2.14 -7.62 21.65
N VAL A 440 2.07 -7.90 20.35
CA VAL A 440 2.39 -9.23 19.81
C VAL A 440 3.85 -9.57 20.07
N TRP A 441 4.75 -8.63 19.80
CA TRP A 441 6.19 -8.87 19.97
C TRP A 441 6.55 -9.18 21.41
N ASN A 442 5.96 -8.49 22.38
CA ASN A 442 6.24 -8.69 23.81
C ASN A 442 5.61 -9.97 24.35
N ASN A 443 4.37 -10.29 23.93
CA ASN A 443 3.63 -11.44 24.46
C ASN A 443 4.06 -12.80 23.87
N PHE A 444 4.66 -12.83 22.66
CA PHE A 444 4.95 -14.10 21.97
C PHE A 444 6.44 -14.29 21.70
N GLU A 445 7.13 -14.99 22.61
CA GLU A 445 8.55 -15.35 22.44
C GLU A 445 8.81 -16.21 21.20
N SER A 446 7.87 -17.10 20.86
CA SER A 446 7.95 -17.95 19.67
C SER A 446 8.10 -17.14 18.38
N LEU A 447 7.50 -15.93 18.32
CA LEU A 447 7.64 -15.05 17.16
C LEU A 447 9.03 -14.43 17.10
N ARG A 448 9.61 -14.05 18.26
CA ARG A 448 10.97 -13.48 18.36
C ARG A 448 12.03 -14.50 17.98
N SER A 449 11.82 -15.76 18.33
CA SER A 449 12.75 -16.86 18.07
C SER A 449 12.70 -17.38 16.62
N ALA A 450 11.71 -16.97 15.81
CA ALA A 450 11.58 -17.39 14.43
C ALA A 450 12.67 -16.76 13.55
N ARG A 451 13.52 -17.59 12.91
CA ARG A 451 14.65 -17.14 12.09
C ARG A 451 14.32 -16.89 10.61
N THR A 452 13.20 -17.42 10.11
CA THR A 452 12.79 -17.29 8.71
C THR A 452 11.36 -16.80 8.60
N LEU A 453 11.03 -16.15 7.47
CA LEU A 453 9.66 -15.69 7.22
C LEU A 453 8.65 -16.84 7.17
N ALA A 454 9.07 -18.03 6.72
CA ALA A 454 8.24 -19.23 6.72
C ALA A 454 7.90 -19.65 8.16
N ALA A 455 8.92 -19.78 9.02
CA ALA A 455 8.74 -20.10 10.44
C ALA A 455 7.86 -19.04 11.15
N ALA A 456 8.10 -17.76 10.87
CA ALA A 456 7.30 -16.68 11.44
C ALA A 456 5.82 -16.76 11.04
N ARG A 457 5.52 -17.13 9.78
CA ARG A 457 4.13 -17.35 9.32
C ARG A 457 3.47 -18.54 10.01
N ASP A 458 4.22 -19.61 10.29
CA ASP A 458 3.69 -20.77 11.01
C ASP A 458 3.40 -20.43 12.46
N VAL A 459 4.31 -19.73 13.14
CA VAL A 459 4.10 -19.21 14.49
C VAL A 459 2.91 -18.25 14.53
N ALA A 460 2.82 -17.30 13.60
CA ALA A 460 1.71 -16.35 13.52
C ALA A 460 0.35 -17.05 13.35
N ARG A 461 0.28 -18.17 12.61
CA ARG A 461 -0.92 -18.99 12.51
C ARG A 461 -1.27 -19.66 13.83
N THR A 462 -0.28 -20.18 14.56
CA THR A 462 -0.50 -20.78 15.89
C THR A 462 -1.00 -19.73 16.89
N ILE A 463 -0.41 -18.53 16.87
CA ILE A 463 -0.87 -17.40 17.70
C ILE A 463 -2.31 -17.02 17.34
N GLY A 464 -2.63 -16.85 16.05
CA GLY A 464 -3.99 -16.51 15.63
C GLY A 464 -5.04 -17.52 16.10
N ARG A 465 -4.72 -18.82 16.09
CA ARG A 465 -5.63 -19.88 16.57
C ARG A 465 -5.86 -19.90 18.08
N SER A 466 -4.93 -19.37 18.87
CA SER A 466 -5.08 -19.30 20.33
C SER A 466 -5.87 -18.06 20.80
N THR A 467 -6.12 -17.10 19.90
CA THR A 467 -6.87 -15.88 20.20
C THR A 467 -8.39 -16.08 20.13
N PRO A 468 -9.19 -15.27 20.85
CA PRO A 468 -10.65 -15.34 20.80
C PRO A 468 -11.21 -15.15 19.39
N ILE A 469 -12.39 -15.73 19.12
CA ILE A 469 -13.16 -15.52 17.90
C ILE A 469 -13.98 -14.24 17.98
#